data_AF-A0A3D9G1P1-F1
#
_entry.id   AF-A0A3D9G1P1-F1
#
_cell.length_a   1.000
_cell.length_b   1.000
_cell.length_c   1.000
_cell.angle_alpha   90.00
_cell.angle_beta   90.00
_cell.angle_gamma   90.00
#
_symmetry.space_group_name_H-M   'P 1'
#
loop_
_entity.id
_entity.type
_entity.pdbx_description
1 polymer ?
#
loop_
_entity_poly.entity_id
_entity_poly.type
_entity_poly.pdbx_seq_one_letter_code
_entity_poly.pdbx_strand_id
1 'polypeptide(L)'
;MKKYILLLAILFSSISFAQTITSKQEDANVEQYELLKKVNEYYPDITLSKTVTNFYADGKIIDSQQQFDLKGTKFSSYKLGIEPGNKKVQFEYVSDETGKVYGDVSVFKGNVLRTTFSEKTNLIEVSLNGKSVYLKKI
;
A
#
# COMPACT_ATOMS: atom_id res chain seq x y z
N MET A 1 -33.87 24.46 38.03
CA MET A 1 -34.19 24.22 36.61
C MET A 1 -32.97 24.27 35.68
N LYS A 2 -32.05 25.25 35.78
CA LYS A 2 -30.91 25.39 34.84
C LYS A 2 -29.77 24.35 34.97
N LYS A 3 -29.59 23.73 36.15
CA LYS A 3 -28.46 22.81 36.42
C LYS A 3 -28.66 21.39 35.84
N TYR A 4 -29.90 20.93 35.70
CA TYR A 4 -30.20 19.60 35.15
C TYR A 4 -30.09 19.54 33.63
N ILE A 5 -30.33 20.67 32.94
CA ILE A 5 -30.18 20.79 31.48
C ILE A 5 -28.71 20.64 31.07
N LEU A 6 -27.78 21.19 31.86
CA LEU A 6 -26.34 21.09 31.60
C LEU A 6 -25.84 19.64 31.72
N LEU A 7 -26.35 18.91 32.71
CA LEU A 7 -26.01 17.50 32.92
C LEU A 7 -26.56 16.61 31.80
N LEU A 8 -27.74 16.93 31.27
CA LEU A 8 -28.33 16.26 30.12
C LEU A 8 -27.54 16.52 28.83
N ALA A 9 -27.08 17.75 28.62
CA ALA A 9 -26.28 18.12 27.44
C ALA A 9 -24.92 17.39 27.37
N ILE A 10 -24.28 17.14 28.52
CA ILE A 10 -23.00 16.42 28.59
C ILE A 10 -23.17 14.91 28.31
N LEU A 11 -24.31 14.32 28.70
CA LEU A 11 -24.61 12.92 28.46
C LEU A 11 -24.94 12.62 26.98
N PHE A 12 -25.44 13.61 26.23
CA PHE A 12 -25.75 13.46 24.80
C PHE A 12 -24.62 13.93 23.86
N SER A 13 -23.58 14.59 24.35
CA SER A 13 -22.45 15.08 23.54
C SER A 13 -21.33 14.06 23.32
N SER A 14 -21.48 12.81 23.79
CA SER A 14 -20.44 11.77 23.75
C SER A 14 -20.57 10.79 22.57
N ILE A 15 -21.38 11.10 21.56
CA ILE A 15 -21.38 10.32 20.31
C ILE A 15 -20.12 10.72 19.54
N SER A 16 -18.99 10.16 19.93
CA SER A 16 -17.76 10.16 19.14
C SER A 16 -18.09 9.59 17.77
N PHE A 17 -17.93 10.41 16.74
CA PHE A 17 -18.02 9.97 15.35
C PHE A 17 -16.86 9.00 15.07
N ALA A 18 -17.11 7.71 15.21
CA ALA A 18 -16.24 6.72 14.58
C ALA A 18 -16.46 6.86 13.07
N GLN A 19 -15.48 7.38 12.34
CA GLN A 19 -15.50 7.36 10.88
C GLN A 19 -15.72 5.91 10.43
N THR A 20 -16.80 5.67 9.68
CA THR A 20 -17.11 4.31 9.21
C THR A 20 -16.19 4.00 8.05
N ILE A 21 -15.23 3.10 8.28
CA ILE A 21 -14.37 2.59 7.20
C ILE A 21 -15.14 1.50 6.47
N THR A 22 -15.28 1.66 5.16
CA THR A 22 -15.86 0.64 4.27
C THR A 22 -14.80 0.14 3.30
N SER A 23 -14.90 -1.08 2.82
CA SER A 23 -13.99 -1.61 1.79
C SER A 23 -14.77 -2.11 0.60
N LYS A 24 -14.16 -1.99 -0.58
CA LYS A 24 -14.73 -2.46 -1.85
C LYS A 24 -13.63 -3.00 -2.75
N GLN A 25 -13.85 -4.21 -3.27
CA GLN A 25 -13.02 -4.77 -4.33
C GLN A 25 -13.55 -4.31 -5.69
N GLU A 26 -12.69 -3.68 -6.48
CA GLU A 26 -13.04 -3.11 -7.78
C GLU A 26 -11.79 -2.99 -8.66
N ASP A 27 -11.98 -2.66 -9.93
CA ASP A 27 -10.85 -2.38 -10.81
C ASP A 27 -10.15 -1.09 -10.37
N ALA A 28 -8.82 -1.09 -10.53
CA ALA A 28 -7.98 0.07 -10.29
C ALA A 28 -8.54 1.27 -11.06
N ASN A 29 -8.77 2.38 -10.35
CA ASN A 29 -9.20 3.62 -11.00
C ASN A 29 -8.07 4.17 -11.90
N VAL A 30 -8.37 5.22 -12.67
CA VAL A 30 -7.42 5.79 -13.64
C VAL A 30 -6.08 6.16 -13.00
N GLU A 31 -6.09 6.79 -11.82
CA GLU A 31 -4.86 7.22 -11.15
C GLU A 31 -4.04 6.04 -10.63
N GLN A 32 -4.71 5.04 -10.03
CA GLN A 32 -4.08 3.79 -9.59
C GLN A 32 -3.48 3.03 -10.78
N TYR A 33 -4.23 2.95 -11.88
CA TYR A 33 -3.78 2.28 -13.09
C TYR A 33 -2.52 2.92 -13.69
N GLU A 34 -2.47 4.25 -13.78
CA GLU A 34 -1.28 4.95 -14.29
C GLU A 34 -0.05 4.74 -13.39
N LEU A 35 -0.23 4.72 -12.06
CA LEU A 35 0.83 4.34 -11.13
C LEU A 35 1.31 2.90 -11.40
N LEU A 36 0.39 1.94 -11.41
CA LEU A 36 0.70 0.52 -11.58
C LEU A 36 1.39 0.25 -12.92
N LYS A 37 0.90 0.86 -14.00
CA LYS A 37 1.51 0.79 -15.33
C LYS A 37 2.96 1.27 -15.30
N LYS A 38 3.21 2.39 -14.63
CA LYS A 38 4.55 2.96 -14.51
C LYS A 38 5.47 2.11 -13.63
N VAL A 39 4.95 1.52 -12.55
CA VAL A 39 5.71 0.55 -11.75
C VAL A 39 6.10 -0.65 -12.61
N ASN A 40 5.17 -1.23 -13.37
CA ASN A 40 5.43 -2.38 -14.22
C ASN A 40 6.43 -2.08 -15.36
N GLU A 41 6.46 -0.84 -15.86
CA GLU A 41 7.42 -0.41 -16.90
C GLU A 41 8.88 -0.52 -16.41
N TYR A 42 9.16 -0.11 -15.16
CA TYR A 42 10.52 -0.07 -14.62
C TYR A 42 10.88 -1.26 -13.72
N TYR A 43 9.88 -1.92 -13.13
CA TYR A 43 10.03 -3.02 -12.18
C TYR A 43 9.02 -4.15 -12.48
N PRO A 44 9.15 -4.82 -13.64
CA PRO A 44 8.23 -5.88 -14.06
C PRO A 44 8.31 -7.15 -13.20
N ASP A 45 9.28 -7.23 -12.29
CA ASP A 45 9.41 -8.28 -11.30
C ASP A 45 8.38 -8.17 -10.16
N ILE A 46 7.72 -7.01 -10.01
CA ILE A 46 6.62 -6.83 -9.07
C ILE A 46 5.32 -7.27 -9.75
N THR A 47 4.69 -8.32 -9.23
CA THR A 47 3.40 -8.80 -9.69
C THR A 47 2.31 -7.79 -9.33
N LEU A 48 1.56 -7.34 -10.34
CA LEU A 48 0.45 -6.40 -10.18
C LEU A 48 -0.88 -7.03 -10.62
N SER A 49 -1.97 -6.62 -9.98
CA SER A 49 -3.34 -6.94 -10.37
C SER A 49 -4.06 -5.71 -10.91
N LYS A 50 -5.08 -5.94 -11.75
CA LYS A 50 -6.04 -4.89 -12.14
C LYS A 50 -7.07 -4.64 -11.06
N THR A 51 -7.30 -5.60 -10.18
CA THR A 51 -8.29 -5.53 -9.11
C THR A 51 -7.63 -5.09 -7.81
N VAL A 52 -8.24 -4.11 -7.15
CA VAL A 52 -7.78 -3.48 -5.91
C VAL A 52 -8.92 -3.49 -4.90
N THR A 53 -8.61 -3.79 -3.64
CA THR A 53 -9.49 -3.55 -2.51
C THR A 53 -9.21 -2.15 -1.98
N ASN A 54 -10.12 -1.22 -2.24
CA ASN A 54 -10.06 0.15 -1.75
C ASN A 54 -10.74 0.26 -0.39
N PHE A 55 -10.11 0.96 0.54
CA PHE A 55 -10.65 1.32 1.85
C PHE A 55 -11.08 2.77 1.82
N TYR A 56 -12.31 3.03 2.23
CA TYR A 56 -12.95 4.33 2.13
C TYR A 56 -13.31 4.87 3.52
N ALA A 57 -13.00 6.13 3.76
CA ALA A 57 -13.59 6.93 4.83
C ALA A 57 -14.20 8.20 4.21
N ASP A 58 -15.46 8.50 4.57
CA ASP A 58 -16.20 9.65 4.05
C ASP A 58 -16.20 9.74 2.50
N GLY A 59 -16.30 8.58 1.84
CA GLY A 59 -16.31 8.46 0.38
C GLY A 59 -14.95 8.67 -0.30
N LYS A 60 -13.86 8.85 0.45
CA LYS A 60 -12.49 8.99 -0.08
C LYS A 60 -11.67 7.75 0.19
N ILE A 61 -10.85 7.35 -0.77
CA ILE A 61 -9.88 6.26 -0.59
C ILE A 61 -8.82 6.71 0.42
N ILE A 62 -8.67 5.92 1.49
CA ILE A 62 -7.68 6.12 2.56
C ILE A 62 -6.59 5.05 2.58
N ASP A 63 -6.81 3.93 1.89
CA ASP A 63 -5.81 2.88 1.63
C ASP A 63 -6.31 1.99 0.49
N SER A 64 -5.40 1.25 -0.13
CA SER A 64 -5.69 0.37 -1.25
C SER A 64 -4.75 -0.83 -1.21
N GLN A 65 -5.30 -2.03 -1.38
CA GLN A 65 -4.51 -3.27 -1.32
C GLN A 65 -4.84 -4.21 -2.48
N GLN A 66 -3.85 -4.94 -2.97
CA GLN A 66 -4.04 -6.04 -3.91
C GLN A 66 -3.82 -7.37 -3.22
N GLN A 67 -4.72 -8.31 -3.51
CA GLN A 67 -4.64 -9.69 -3.06
C GLN A 67 -4.36 -10.58 -4.26
N PHE A 68 -3.55 -11.62 -4.04
CA PHE A 68 -3.10 -12.53 -5.08
C PHE A 68 -3.47 -13.96 -4.68
N ASP A 69 -3.90 -14.76 -5.64
CA ASP A 69 -3.98 -16.21 -5.46
C ASP A 69 -2.55 -16.78 -5.50
N LEU A 70 -2.10 -17.32 -4.38
CA LEU A 70 -0.75 -17.84 -4.21
C LEU A 70 -0.65 -19.34 -4.53
N LYS A 71 -1.76 -20.00 -4.86
CA LYS A 71 -1.77 -21.44 -5.12
C LYS A 71 -0.86 -21.79 -6.30
N GLY A 72 0.11 -22.67 -6.05
CA GLY A 72 1.08 -23.10 -7.07
C GLY A 72 2.20 -22.09 -7.33
N THR A 73 2.27 -20.99 -6.57
CA THR A 73 3.39 -20.04 -6.61
C THR A 73 4.45 -20.41 -5.57
N LYS A 74 5.64 -19.81 -5.68
CA LYS A 74 6.72 -19.93 -4.69
C LYS A 74 6.53 -19.07 -3.43
N PHE A 75 5.47 -18.24 -3.38
CA PHE A 75 5.28 -17.28 -2.31
C PHE A 75 4.34 -17.84 -1.25
N SER A 76 4.74 -17.73 0.02
CA SER A 76 3.86 -17.99 1.17
C SER A 76 3.03 -16.77 1.56
N SER A 77 3.50 -15.57 1.19
CA SER A 77 2.78 -14.30 1.32
C SER A 77 3.20 -13.38 0.18
N TYR A 78 2.25 -12.66 -0.39
CA TYR A 78 2.49 -11.57 -1.33
C TYR A 78 1.44 -10.49 -1.08
N LYS A 79 1.89 -9.29 -0.73
CA LYS A 79 1.05 -8.15 -0.41
C LYS A 79 1.53 -6.95 -1.20
N LEU A 80 0.57 -6.20 -1.72
CA LEU A 80 0.84 -4.96 -2.40
C LEU A 80 -0.16 -3.91 -1.92
N GLY A 81 0.36 -2.77 -1.48
CA GLY A 81 -0.42 -1.61 -1.06
C GLY A 81 -0.21 -0.44 -2.01
N ILE A 82 -1.22 0.40 -2.19
CA ILE A 82 -1.13 1.67 -2.91
C ILE A 82 -1.43 2.79 -1.92
N GLU A 83 -0.44 3.67 -1.70
CA GLU A 83 -0.60 4.79 -0.76
C GLU A 83 -1.67 5.78 -1.28
N PRO A 84 -2.44 6.42 -0.38
CA PRO A 84 -3.32 7.52 -0.75
C PRO A 84 -2.62 8.56 -1.62
N GLY A 85 -3.28 8.98 -2.69
CA GLY A 85 -2.73 9.93 -3.65
C GLY A 85 -1.91 9.30 -4.79
N ASN A 86 -1.86 7.97 -4.89
CA ASN A 86 -1.41 7.24 -6.09
C ASN A 86 0.04 7.57 -6.52
N LYS A 87 0.93 7.79 -5.54
CA LYS A 87 2.35 8.07 -5.80
C LYS A 87 3.31 6.97 -5.37
N LYS A 88 2.84 6.02 -4.58
CA LYS A 88 3.67 4.97 -4.00
C LYS A 88 2.94 3.63 -4.00
N VAL A 89 3.67 2.60 -4.41
CA VAL A 89 3.31 1.19 -4.22
C VAL A 89 4.20 0.62 -3.14
N GLN A 90 3.63 0.00 -2.12
CA GLN A 90 4.35 -0.78 -1.13
C GLN A 90 4.23 -2.26 -1.48
N PHE A 91 5.32 -3.01 -1.34
CA PHE A 91 5.30 -4.45 -1.57
C PHE A 91 5.95 -5.19 -0.41
N GLU A 92 5.41 -6.37 -0.12
CA GLU A 92 5.99 -7.33 0.83
C GLU A 92 5.72 -8.74 0.29
N TYR A 93 6.75 -9.56 0.22
CA TYR A 93 6.59 -10.96 -0.13
C TYR A 93 7.56 -11.86 0.64
N VAL A 94 7.16 -13.11 0.80
CA VAL A 94 7.94 -14.15 1.49
C VAL A 94 8.01 -15.38 0.61
N SER A 95 9.23 -15.90 0.41
CA SER A 95 9.48 -17.18 -0.26
C SER A 95 10.67 -17.91 0.39
N ASP A 96 10.78 -19.21 0.19
CA ASP A 96 11.92 -19.99 0.71
C ASP A 96 13.25 -19.54 0.07
N GLU A 97 13.21 -19.13 -1.19
CA GLU A 97 14.36 -18.67 -1.97
C GLU A 97 14.91 -17.35 -1.42
N THR A 98 14.06 -16.35 -1.20
CA THR A 98 14.47 -14.98 -0.88
C THR A 98 14.32 -14.62 0.60
N GLY A 99 13.62 -15.44 1.39
CA GLY A 99 13.09 -15.01 2.68
C GLY A 99 12.08 -13.88 2.51
N LYS A 100 11.97 -13.04 3.53
CA LYS A 100 11.13 -11.85 3.49
C LYS A 100 11.84 -10.72 2.73
N VAL A 101 11.14 -10.16 1.77
CA VAL A 101 11.53 -8.96 1.02
C VAL A 101 10.39 -7.96 1.09
N TYR A 102 10.72 -6.71 1.39
CA TYR A 102 9.73 -5.64 1.45
C TYR A 102 10.32 -4.32 0.99
N GLY A 103 9.47 -3.36 0.67
CA GLY A 103 9.92 -2.09 0.17
C GLY A 103 8.80 -1.27 -0.44
N ASP A 104 9.21 -0.25 -1.20
CA ASP A 104 8.28 0.60 -1.91
C ASP A 104 8.84 1.04 -3.26
N VAL A 105 7.91 1.39 -4.15
CA VAL A 105 8.16 2.04 -5.43
C VAL A 105 7.43 3.38 -5.42
N SER A 106 8.18 4.47 -5.52
CA SER A 106 7.67 5.83 -5.48
C SER A 106 7.89 6.52 -6.83
N VAL A 107 6.86 7.23 -7.32
CA VAL A 107 6.95 8.03 -8.54
C VAL A 107 7.15 9.50 -8.17
N PHE A 108 8.26 10.08 -8.63
CA PHE A 108 8.59 11.48 -8.37
C PHE A 108 9.19 12.17 -9.59
N LYS A 109 8.55 13.26 -10.03
CA LYS A 109 8.98 14.09 -11.17
C LYS A 109 9.41 13.27 -12.40
N GLY A 110 8.58 12.32 -12.79
CA GLY A 110 8.86 11.45 -13.95
C GLY A 110 9.71 10.23 -13.64
N ASN A 111 10.49 10.22 -12.57
CA ASN A 111 11.32 9.08 -12.17
C ASN A 111 10.56 8.08 -11.28
N VAL A 112 11.05 6.85 -11.25
CA VAL A 112 10.50 5.74 -10.45
C VAL A 112 11.61 5.17 -9.56
N LEU A 113 11.53 5.48 -8.28
CA LEU A 113 12.49 5.05 -7.26
C LEU A 113 11.96 3.79 -6.59
N ARG A 114 12.75 2.73 -6.52
CA ARG A 114 12.45 1.53 -5.73
C ARG A 114 13.44 1.43 -4.58
N THR A 115 12.93 1.22 -3.37
CA THR A 115 13.73 0.84 -2.21
C THR A 115 13.35 -0.58 -1.83
N THR A 116 14.34 -1.47 -1.69
CA THR A 116 14.14 -2.88 -1.36
C THR A 116 14.96 -3.25 -0.15
N PHE A 117 14.32 -3.93 0.80
CA PHE A 117 14.93 -4.52 1.99
C PHE A 117 14.81 -6.03 1.90
N SER A 118 15.95 -6.73 1.97
CA SER A 118 16.02 -8.19 1.90
C SER A 118 16.55 -8.74 3.22
N GLU A 119 15.69 -9.36 4.03
CA GLU A 119 16.06 -9.85 5.37
C GLU A 119 17.02 -11.05 5.29
N LYS A 120 16.86 -11.93 4.30
CA LYS A 120 17.74 -13.11 4.16
C LYS A 120 19.19 -12.74 3.86
N THR A 121 19.41 -11.66 3.11
CA THR A 121 20.74 -11.22 2.70
C THR A 121 21.27 -10.04 3.52
N ASN A 122 20.43 -9.46 4.39
CA ASN A 122 20.68 -8.19 5.09
C ASN A 122 21.11 -7.07 4.12
N LEU A 123 20.41 -6.95 2.98
CA LEU A 123 20.71 -5.95 1.96
C LEU A 123 19.62 -4.88 1.91
N ILE A 124 20.06 -3.63 1.74
CA ILE A 124 19.25 -2.51 1.29
C ILE A 124 19.70 -2.14 -0.12
N GLU A 125 18.75 -2.11 -1.05
CA GLU A 125 18.97 -1.65 -2.42
C GLU A 125 18.07 -0.46 -2.73
N VAL A 126 18.61 0.54 -3.41
CA VAL A 126 17.84 1.62 -4.04
C VAL A 126 18.10 1.57 -5.53
N SER A 127 17.03 1.49 -6.30
CA SER A 127 17.05 1.54 -7.76
C SER A 127 16.32 2.80 -8.26
N LEU A 128 16.87 3.43 -9.29
CA LEU A 128 16.25 4.53 -10.00
C LEU A 128 15.99 4.09 -11.44
N ASN A 129 14.71 4.13 -11.86
CA ASN A 129 14.29 3.75 -13.21
C ASN A 129 14.82 2.37 -13.63
N GLY A 130 14.69 1.37 -12.74
CA GLY A 130 15.15 0.00 -13.00
C GLY A 130 16.65 -0.22 -12.83
N LYS A 131 17.45 0.82 -12.54
CA LYS A 131 18.90 0.70 -12.36
C LYS A 131 19.28 0.85 -10.89
N SER A 132 20.03 -0.11 -10.35
CA SER A 132 20.59 -0.01 -9.00
C SER A 132 21.52 1.21 -8.91
N VAL A 133 21.27 2.10 -7.94
CA VAL A 133 22.07 3.31 -7.69
C VAL A 133 22.72 3.29 -6.31
N TYR A 134 22.23 2.43 -5.41
CA TYR A 134 22.80 2.22 -4.09
C TYR A 134 22.53 0.79 -3.64
N LEU A 135 23.55 0.15 -3.08
CA LEU A 135 23.44 -1.18 -2.50
C LEU A 135 24.32 -1.23 -1.25
N LYS A 136 23.75 -1.62 -0.12
CA LYS A 136 24.50 -1.74 1.14
C LYS A 136 24.07 -2.98 1.92
N LYS A 137 25.06 -3.69 2.44
CA LYS A 137 24.87 -4.73 3.45
C LYS A 137 24.89 -4.12 4.85
N ILE A 138 23.90 -4.51 5.68
CA ILE A 138 23.81 -4.14 7.10
C ILE A 138 24.62 -5.12 7.93
#